data_AF-A0A9W6CDS1-F1
#
_entry.id   AF-A0A9W6CDS1-F1
#
_cell.length_a   1.000
_cell.length_b   1.000
_cell.length_c   1.000
_cell.angle_alpha   90.00
_cell.angle_beta   90.00
_cell.angle_gamma   90.00
#
_symmetry.space_group_name_H-M   'P 1'
#
loop_
_entity.id
_entity.type
_entity.pdbx_description
1 polymer ?
#
loop_
_entity_poly.entity_id
_entity_poly.type
_entity_poly.pdbx_seq_one_letter_code
_entity_poly.pdbx_strand_id
1 'polypeptide(L)'
;MRKQVHSPPDSEAVIQNLIDAGCDDKLVEEFLSLEESGQTGKQLTLLSKHRQKLLDRVHVEERRIYCLDYLVYEIQKQQKKN
;
A
#
# COMPACT_ATOMS: atom_id res chain seq x y z
N MET A 1 -8.82 -20.38 31.23
CA MET A 1 -8.85 -19.35 30.17
C MET A 1 -8.58 -20.04 28.84
N ARG A 2 -9.56 -20.06 27.93
CA ARG A 2 -9.36 -20.64 26.60
C ARG A 2 -8.38 -19.75 25.83
N LYS A 3 -7.16 -20.23 25.58
CA LYS A 3 -6.30 -19.62 24.56
C LYS A 3 -7.06 -19.80 23.25
N GLN A 4 -7.50 -18.70 22.64
CA GLN A 4 -7.92 -18.75 21.25
C GLN A 4 -6.70 -19.16 20.45
N VAL A 5 -6.70 -20.40 19.97
CA VAL A 5 -5.77 -20.85 18.93
C VAL A 5 -6.31 -20.23 17.65
N HIS A 6 -5.99 -18.96 17.40
CA HIS A 6 -6.03 -18.48 16.03
C HIS A 6 -4.87 -19.19 15.36
N SER A 7 -5.19 -20.18 14.51
CA SER A 7 -4.17 -20.78 13.65
C SER A 7 -3.46 -19.62 12.95
N PRO A 8 -2.12 -19.55 12.95
CA PRO A 8 -1.44 -18.54 12.17
C PRO A 8 -1.98 -18.61 10.74
N PRO A 9 -2.23 -17.47 10.07
CA PRO A 9 -2.55 -17.49 8.65
C PRO A 9 -1.49 -18.35 7.97
N ASP A 10 -1.92 -19.24 7.08
CA ASP A 10 -1.03 -20.08 6.30
C ASP A 10 0.12 -19.22 5.75
N SER A 11 1.37 -19.62 5.98
CA SER A 11 2.54 -18.83 5.60
C SER A 11 2.49 -18.46 4.10
N GLU A 12 1.90 -19.32 3.26
CA GLU A 12 1.66 -19.04 1.85
C GLU A 12 0.63 -17.90 1.65
N ALA A 13 -0.47 -17.90 2.42
CA ALA A 13 -1.45 -16.83 2.38
C ALA A 13 -0.89 -15.48 2.87
N VAL A 14 0.02 -15.49 3.85
CA VAL A 14 0.71 -14.27 4.30
C VAL A 14 1.60 -13.72 3.19
N ILE A 15 2.42 -14.57 2.57
CA ILE A 15 3.29 -14.17 1.47
C ILE A 15 2.47 -13.63 0.29
N GLN A 16 1.39 -14.31 -0.08
CA GLN A 16 0.51 -13.84 -1.15
C GLN A 16 -0.11 -12.47 -0.84
N ASN A 17 -0.56 -12.24 0.40
CA ASN A 17 -1.06 -10.93 0.82
C ASN A 17 0.00 -9.82 0.69
N LEU A 18 1.27 -10.12 0.99
CA LEU A 18 2.37 -9.16 0.83
C LEU A 18 2.61 -8.85 -0.64
N ILE A 19 2.60 -9.87 -1.51
CA ILE A 19 2.74 -9.73 -2.96
C ILE A 19 1.59 -8.91 -3.54
N ASP A 20 0.34 -9.23 -3.17
CA ASP A 20 -0.85 -8.52 -3.62
C ASP A 20 -0.88 -7.05 -3.16
N ALA A 21 -0.30 -6.77 -1.98
CA ALA A 21 -0.07 -5.41 -1.49
C ALA A 21 1.07 -4.68 -2.22
N GLY A 22 1.73 -5.32 -3.18
CA GLY A 22 2.85 -4.76 -3.93
C GLY A 22 4.13 -4.62 -3.12
N CYS A 23 4.32 -5.45 -2.08
CA CYS A 23 5.60 -5.58 -1.40
C CYS A 23 6.60 -6.24 -2.35
N ASP A 24 7.82 -5.73 -2.41
CA ASP A 24 8.89 -6.35 -3.18
C ASP A 24 9.53 -7.52 -2.41
N ASP A 25 10.30 -8.35 -3.11
CA ASP A 25 10.95 -9.53 -2.55
C ASP A 25 11.77 -9.19 -1.30
N LYS A 26 12.43 -8.03 -1.29
CA LYS A 26 13.21 -7.55 -0.14
C LYS A 26 12.36 -7.31 1.09
N LEU A 27 11.20 -6.68 0.93
CA LEU A 27 10.27 -6.44 2.03
C LEU A 27 9.68 -7.75 2.53
N VAL A 28 9.36 -8.68 1.64
CA VAL A 28 8.87 -10.03 2.01
C VAL A 28 9.93 -10.77 2.83
N GLU A 29 11.18 -10.80 2.38
CA GLU A 29 12.30 -11.41 3.11
C GLU A 29 12.50 -10.78 4.50
N GLU A 30 12.49 -9.45 4.59
CA GLU A 30 12.60 -8.74 5.87
C GLU A 30 11.42 -9.07 6.79
N PHE A 31 10.20 -9.11 6.26
CA PHE A 31 9.01 -9.47 7.03
C PHE A 31 9.12 -10.88 7.64
N LEU A 32 9.55 -11.86 6.85
CA LEU A 32 9.68 -13.26 7.30
C LEU A 32 10.81 -13.40 8.34
N SER A 33 11.94 -12.72 8.17
CA SER A 33 13.01 -12.72 9.18
C SER A 33 12.56 -12.10 10.52
N LEU A 34 11.73 -11.06 10.46
CA LEU A 34 11.14 -10.47 11.66
C LEU A 34 10.08 -11.39 12.31
N GLU A 35 9.37 -12.20 11.51
CA GLU A 35 8.44 -13.22 12.00
C GLU A 35 9.17 -14.33 12.77
N GLU A 36 10.22 -14.91 12.17
CA GLU A 36 11.04 -15.96 12.78
C GLU A 36 11.67 -15.52 14.11
N SER A 37 12.01 -14.24 14.22
CA SER A 37 12.58 -13.63 15.43
C SER A 37 11.53 -13.10 16.42
N GLY A 38 10.24 -13.27 16.15
CA GLY A 38 9.14 -12.84 17.03
C GLY A 38 9.01 -11.32 17.18
N GLN A 39 9.55 -10.55 16.23
CA GLN A 39 9.63 -9.09 16.27
C GLN A 39 8.39 -8.43 15.64
N THR A 40 7.19 -8.75 16.13
CA THR A 40 5.91 -8.28 15.57
C THR A 40 5.80 -6.76 15.46
N GLY A 41 6.34 -6.01 16.42
CA GLY A 41 6.33 -4.53 16.36
C GLY A 41 7.12 -3.97 15.16
N LYS A 42 8.20 -4.65 14.75
CA LYS A 42 8.96 -4.28 13.56
C LYS A 42 8.23 -4.69 12.28
N GLN A 43 7.55 -5.84 12.25
CA GLN A 43 6.70 -6.23 11.12
C GLN A 43 5.61 -5.18 10.85
N LEU A 44 4.91 -4.74 11.89
CA LEU A 44 3.88 -3.69 11.78
C LEU A 44 4.47 -2.36 11.31
N THR A 45 5.66 -2.00 11.78
CA THR A 45 6.37 -0.80 11.34
C THR A 45 6.74 -0.88 9.86
N LEU A 46 7.22 -2.04 9.40
CA LEU A 46 7.57 -2.29 8.00
C LEU A 46 6.35 -2.13 7.09
N LEU A 47 5.22 -2.75 7.45
CA LEU A 47 3.96 -2.64 6.71
C LEU A 47 3.42 -1.21 6.68
N SER A 48 3.50 -0.49 7.81
CA SER A 48 3.06 0.91 7.89
C SER A 48 3.86 1.82 6.96
N LYS A 49 5.18 1.62 6.88
CA LYS A 49 6.05 2.34 5.93
C LYS A 49 5.68 2.04 4.48
N HIS A 50 5.39 0.78 4.15
CA HIS A 50 4.94 0.41 2.80
C HIS A 50 3.61 1.08 2.45
N ARG A 51 2.64 1.03 3.36
CA ARG A 51 1.35 1.71 3.21
C ARG A 51 1.54 3.20 2.94
N GLN A 52 2.44 3.88 3.65
CA GLN A 52 2.72 5.30 3.41
C GLN A 52 3.24 5.54 1.99
N LYS A 53 4.17 4.72 1.49
CA LYS A 53 4.67 4.82 0.11
C LYS A 53 3.56 4.66 -0.92
N LEU A 54 2.61 3.74 -0.69
CA LEU A 54 1.45 3.56 -1.57
C LEU A 54 0.57 4.81 -1.59
N LEU A 55 0.26 5.37 -0.41
CA LEU A 55 -0.50 6.61 -0.30
C LEU A 55 0.20 7.79 -0.98
N ASP A 56 1.52 7.92 -0.82
CA ASP A 56 2.27 8.98 -1.47
C ASP A 56 2.16 8.90 -3.00
N ARG A 57 2.18 7.68 -3.57
CA ARG A 57 1.96 7.46 -5.02
C ARG A 57 0.55 7.88 -5.43
N VAL A 58 -0.47 7.46 -4.68
CA VAL A 58 -1.86 7.87 -4.93
C VAL A 58 -1.98 9.39 -4.93
N HIS A 59 -1.45 10.07 -3.91
CA HIS A 59 -1.50 11.52 -3.82
C HIS A 59 -0.75 12.24 -4.95
N VAL A 60 0.33 11.66 -5.48
CA VAL A 60 1.01 12.18 -6.67
C VAL A 60 0.11 12.09 -7.90
N GLU A 61 -0.50 10.93 -8.14
CA GLU A 61 -1.37 10.75 -9.31
C GLU A 61 -2.67 11.56 -9.18
N GLU A 62 -3.26 11.68 -7.99
CA GLU A 62 -4.40 12.56 -7.72
C GLU A 62 -4.10 14.01 -8.11
N ARG A 63 -2.91 14.54 -7.74
CA ARG A 63 -2.50 15.89 -8.13
C ARG A 63 -2.34 16.05 -9.64
N ARG A 64 -1.82 15.03 -10.32
CA ARG A 64 -1.67 15.04 -11.79
C ARG A 64 -3.03 15.05 -12.49
N ILE A 65 -3.96 14.22 -12.02
CA ILE A 65 -5.35 14.16 -12.52
C ILE A 65 -6.02 15.51 -12.34
N TYR A 66 -5.93 16.11 -11.14
CA TYR A 66 -6.49 17.43 -10.87
C TYR A 66 -5.99 18.50 -11.86
N CYS A 67 -4.69 18.53 -12.15
CA CYS A 67 -4.13 19.48 -13.13
C CYS A 67 -4.68 19.24 -14.54
N LEU A 68 -4.84 17.99 -14.94
CA LEU A 68 -5.41 17.62 -16.25
C LEU A 68 -6.88 18.02 -16.34
N ASP A 69 -7.68 17.73 -15.32
CA ASP A 69 -9.10 18.09 -15.27
C ASP A 69 -9.30 19.61 -15.34
N TYR A 70 -8.46 20.37 -14.65
CA TYR A 70 -8.48 21.82 -14.72
C TYR A 70 -8.19 22.34 -16.13
N LEU A 71 -7.19 21.79 -16.82
CA LEU A 71 -6.88 22.17 -18.20
C LEU A 71 -8.05 21.85 -19.15
N VAL A 72 -8.65 20.68 -19.02
CA VAL A 72 -9.83 20.27 -19.80
C VAL A 72 -11.00 21.24 -19.57
N TYR A 73 -11.27 21.61 -18.31
CA TYR A 73 -12.31 22.58 -17.97
C TYR A 73 -12.08 23.94 -18.63
N GLU A 74 -10.86 24.48 -18.59
CA GLU A 74 -10.56 25.78 -19.21
C GLU A 74 -10.73 25.75 -20.73
N ILE A 75 -10.34 24.66 -21.41
CA ILE A 75 -10.57 24.49 -22.85
C ILE A 75 -12.07 24.48 -23.16
N GLN A 76 -12.86 23.70 -22.43
CA GLN A 76 -14.32 23.61 -22.64
C GLN A 76 -15.02 24.96 -22.36
N LYS A 77 -14.57 25.68 -21.35
CA LYS A 77 -15.08 27.01 -21.00
C LYS A 77 -14.81 28.04 -22.10
N GLN A 78 -13.66 27.98 -22.76
CA GLN A 78 -13.34 28.84 -23.90
C GLN A 78 -14.22 28.54 -25.11
N GLN A 79 -14.47 27.26 -25.40
CA GLN A 79 -15.35 26.85 -26.51
C GLN A 79 -16.79 27.32 -26.35
N LYS A 80 -17.32 27.36 -25.11
CA LYS A 80 -18.69 27.84 -24.83
C LYS A 80 -18.88 29.35 -24.95
N LYS A 81 -17.80 30.13 -25.07
CA LYS A 81 -17.84 31.60 -25.18
C LYS A 81 -17.84 32.12 -26.62
N ASN A 82 -17.71 31.23 -27.61
CA ASN A 82 -17.80 31.52 -29.04
C ASN A 82 -19.12 30.96 -29.61
#